data_AF-A0A961Z3D2-F1
#
_entry.id   AF-A0A961Z3D2-F1
#
_cell.length_a   1.000
_cell.length_b   1.000
_cell.length_c   1.000
_cell.angle_alpha   90.00
_cell.angle_beta   90.00
_cell.angle_gamma   90.00
#
_symmetry.space_group_name_H-M   'P 1'
#
loop_
_entity.id
_entity.type
_entity.pdbx_description
1 polymer ?
#
loop_
_entity_poly.entity_id
_entity_poly.type
_entity_poly.pdbx_seq_one_letter_code
_entity_poly.pdbx_strand_id
1 'polypeptide(L)'
;MGLDETVKKPHDRLSAHLAADMGRVNALIRERMASEHAPRIPEVTAHLVEAGGKRLRPLLTLAAARMCGYDGPYHIHLAATVEFIHTATLLHDDVVDESRQRRGRPTANLLWD
;
A
#
# COMPACT_ATOMS: atom_id res chain seq x y z
N MET A 1 22.89 13.56 31.73
CA MET A 1 22.01 12.44 31.34
C MET A 1 21.26 12.90 30.11
N GLY A 2 21.70 12.47 28.92
CA GLY A 2 21.16 12.95 27.65
C GLY A 2 19.75 12.41 27.42
N LEU A 3 18.78 13.32 27.30
CA LEU A 3 17.43 13.01 26.83
C LEU A 3 17.46 12.91 25.31
N ASP A 4 18.09 11.87 24.79
CA ASP A 4 17.90 11.42 23.40
C ASP A 4 17.00 10.18 23.42
N GLU A 5 15.79 10.33 23.97
CA GLU A 5 14.71 9.43 23.58
C GLU A 5 14.35 9.78 22.14
N THR A 6 14.95 9.05 21.20
CA THR A 6 14.65 9.15 19.77
C THR A 6 13.13 9.18 19.56
N VAL A 7 12.57 10.36 19.29
CA VAL A 7 11.14 10.53 19.08
C VAL A 7 10.76 9.72 17.83
N LYS A 8 10.18 8.53 18.04
CA LYS A 8 9.71 7.69 16.94
C LYS A 8 8.73 8.49 16.09
N LYS A 9 8.97 8.54 14.78
CA LYS A 9 8.13 9.31 13.86
C LYS A 9 6.66 8.87 14.00
N PRO A 10 5.68 9.79 13.89
CA PRO A 10 4.26 9.45 14.06
C PRO A 10 3.81 8.28 13.18
N HIS A 11 4.29 8.25 11.93
CA HIS A 11 4.07 7.14 11.00
C HIS A 11 4.55 5.79 11.55
N ASP A 12 5.75 5.73 12.12
CA ASP A 12 6.36 4.49 12.60
C ASP A 12 5.60 3.96 13.81
N ARG A 13 5.12 4.87 14.67
CA ARG A 13 4.24 4.51 15.80
C ARG A 13 2.91 3.92 15.33
N LEU A 14 2.25 4.56 14.36
CA LEU A 14 0.98 4.08 13.82
C LEU A 14 1.15 2.74 13.08
N SER A 15 2.19 2.61 12.27
CA SER A 15 2.49 1.39 11.53
C SER A 15 2.81 0.23 12.47
N ALA A 16 3.57 0.46 13.54
CA ALA A 16 3.83 -0.55 14.55
C ALA A 16 2.55 -0.97 15.29
N HIS A 17 1.68 -0.01 15.63
CA HIS A 17 0.41 -0.28 16.31
C HIS A 17 -0.55 -1.14 15.46
N LEU A 18 -0.56 -0.93 14.14
CA LEU A 18 -1.46 -1.60 13.20
C LEU A 18 -0.76 -2.71 12.40
N ALA A 19 0.40 -3.19 12.85
CA ALA A 19 1.24 -4.12 12.08
C ALA A 19 0.51 -5.43 11.73
N ALA A 20 -0.26 -5.99 12.67
CA ALA A 20 -1.02 -7.22 12.44
C ALA A 20 -2.10 -7.05 11.37
N ASP A 21 -2.89 -5.97 11.46
CA ASP A 21 -3.93 -5.68 10.47
C ASP A 21 -3.32 -5.34 9.10
N MET A 22 -2.22 -4.59 9.06
CA MET A 22 -1.48 -4.34 7.82
C MET A 22 -0.92 -5.63 7.20
N GLY A 23 -0.51 -6.60 8.02
CA GLY A 23 -0.14 -7.94 7.53
C GLY A 23 -1.29 -8.63 6.79
N ARG A 24 -2.51 -8.53 7.33
CA ARG A 24 -3.73 -9.07 6.70
C ARG A 24 -4.13 -8.31 5.44
N VAL A 25 -4.01 -6.98 5.44
CA VAL A 25 -4.24 -6.14 4.25
C VAL A 25 -3.28 -6.53 3.13
N ASN A 26 -1.99 -6.66 3.44
CA ASN A 26 -0.97 -7.06 2.46
C ASN A 26 -1.22 -8.46 1.89
N ALA A 27 -1.67 -9.40 2.72
CA ALA A 27 -2.05 -10.74 2.27
C ALA A 27 -3.25 -10.69 1.32
N LEU A 28 -4.30 -9.95 1.68
CA LEU A 28 -5.49 -9.79 0.84
C LEU A 28 -5.18 -9.10 -0.49
N ILE A 29 -4.30 -8.09 -0.48
CA ILE A 29 -3.84 -7.43 -1.71
C ILE A 29 -3.19 -8.44 -2.66
N ARG A 30 -2.27 -9.27 -2.15
CA ARG A 30 -1.61 -10.31 -2.96
C ARG A 30 -2.58 -11.34 -3.50
N GLU A 31 -3.52 -11.80 -2.66
CA GLU A 31 -4.54 -12.77 -3.06
C GLU A 31 -5.39 -12.24 -4.22
N ARG A 32 -5.85 -10.98 -4.13
CA ARG A 32 -6.80 -10.42 -5.09
C ARG A 32 -6.20 -9.92 -6.39
N MET A 33 -4.87 -9.82 -6.47
CA MET A 33 -4.18 -9.45 -7.72
C MET A 33 -3.57 -10.64 -8.45
N ALA A 34 -3.77 -11.86 -7.94
CA ALA A 34 -3.51 -13.06 -8.72
C ALA A 34 -4.43 -13.08 -9.96
N SER A 35 -3.85 -13.31 -11.13
CA SER A 35 -4.58 -13.44 -12.39
C SER A 35 -4.05 -14.62 -13.18
N GLU A 36 -4.93 -15.57 -13.49
CA GLU A 36 -4.59 -16.77 -14.27
C GLU A 36 -4.36 -16.42 -15.75
N HIS A 37 -5.15 -15.50 -16.30
CA HIS A 37 -5.17 -15.20 -17.73
C HIS A 37 -4.31 -13.99 -18.12
N ALA A 38 -3.83 -13.22 -17.14
CA ALA A 38 -3.02 -12.03 -17.37
C ALA A 38 -1.85 -11.96 -16.38
N PRO A 39 -0.76 -12.72 -16.60
CA PRO A 39 0.38 -12.79 -15.68
C PRO A 39 1.10 -11.45 -15.47
N ARG A 40 0.90 -10.48 -16.38
CA ARG A 40 1.40 -9.10 -16.21
C ARG A 40 0.75 -8.36 -15.03
N ILE A 41 -0.49 -8.70 -14.66
CA ILE A 41 -1.19 -8.06 -13.53
C ILE A 41 -0.44 -8.28 -12.20
N PRO A 42 -0.12 -9.52 -11.79
CA PRO A 42 0.64 -9.74 -10.56
C PRO A 42 2.06 -9.18 -10.61
N GLU A 43 2.72 -9.11 -11.78
CA GLU A 43 4.07 -8.52 -11.92
C GLU A 43 4.08 -7.01 -11.64
N VAL A 44 3.17 -6.25 -12.27
CA VAL A 44 3.01 -4.81 -12.04
C VAL A 44 2.61 -4.53 -10.59
N THR A 45 1.77 -5.40 -10.04
CA THR A 45 1.35 -5.33 -8.63
C THR A 45 2.50 -5.54 -7.67
N ALA A 46 3.27 -6.62 -7.86
CA ALA A 46 4.41 -6.94 -7.02
C ALA A 46 5.40 -5.78 -7.04
N HIS A 47 5.66 -5.24 -8.23
CA HIS A 47 6.50 -4.07 -8.37
C HIS A 47 6.01 -2.86 -7.55
N LEU A 48 4.70 -2.57 -7.55
CA LEU A 48 4.13 -1.44 -6.79
C LEU A 48 4.05 -1.72 -5.28
N VAL A 49 3.75 -2.95 -4.90
CA VAL A 49 3.67 -3.38 -3.50
C VAL A 49 5.05 -3.40 -2.85
N GLU A 50 6.07 -3.83 -3.59
CA GLU A 50 7.47 -3.98 -3.17
C GLU A 50 8.32 -2.72 -3.43
N ALA A 51 7.87 -1.79 -4.28
CA ALA A 51 8.46 -0.44 -4.41
C ALA A 51 8.26 0.44 -3.16
N GLY A 52 7.72 -0.13 -2.09
CA GLY A 52 7.63 0.49 -0.77
C GLY A 52 6.52 1.54 -0.68
N GLY A 53 6.78 2.58 0.10
CA GLY A 53 5.81 3.65 0.38
C GLY A 53 5.22 3.56 1.77
N LYS A 54 4.74 4.70 2.28
CA LYS A 54 4.29 4.85 3.67
C LYS A 54 2.96 4.16 3.99
N ARG A 55 2.28 3.56 3.00
CA ARG A 55 0.96 2.90 3.15
C ARG A 55 -0.05 3.71 3.98
N LEU A 56 -0.01 5.04 3.85
CA LEU A 56 -0.78 5.93 4.72
C LEU A 56 -2.29 5.73 4.56
N ARG A 57 -2.74 5.47 3.33
CA ARG A 57 -4.17 5.32 3.02
C ARG A 57 -4.78 4.09 3.73
N PRO A 58 -4.25 2.87 3.59
CA PRO A 58 -4.75 1.72 4.34
C PRO A 58 -4.54 1.90 5.85
N LEU A 59 -3.42 2.48 6.32
CA LEU A 59 -3.23 2.76 7.75
C LEU A 59 -4.31 3.66 8.32
N LEU A 60 -4.75 4.69 7.59
CA LEU A 60 -5.83 5.58 8.04
C LEU A 60 -7.18 4.86 8.08
N THR A 61 -7.48 3.97 7.11
CA THR A 61 -8.70 3.15 7.14
C THR A 61 -8.73 2.23 8.36
N LEU A 62 -7.62 1.56 8.65
CA LEU A 62 -7.48 0.68 9.82
C LEU A 62 -7.59 1.47 11.13
N ALA A 63 -6.90 2.61 11.22
CA ALA A 63 -6.92 3.48 12.39
C ALA A 63 -8.34 3.99 12.69
N ALA A 64 -9.06 4.46 11.66
CA ALA A 64 -10.43 4.93 11.81
C ALA A 64 -11.36 3.82 12.34
N ALA A 65 -11.25 2.61 11.80
CA ALA A 65 -12.01 1.45 12.27
C ALA A 65 -11.75 1.15 13.76
N ARG A 66 -10.47 1.07 14.15
CA ARG A 66 -10.07 0.80 15.54
C ARG A 66 -10.49 1.91 16.50
N MET A 67 -10.35 3.17 16.10
CA MET A 67 -10.80 4.33 16.88
C MET A 67 -12.31 4.34 17.13
N CYS A 68 -13.10 3.78 16.20
CA CYS A 68 -14.54 3.62 16.34
C CYS A 68 -14.95 2.31 17.04
N GLY A 69 -14.00 1.55 17.61
CA GLY A 69 -14.28 0.30 18.30
C GLY A 69 -14.68 -0.87 17.38
N TYR A 70 -14.33 -0.81 16.09
CA TYR A 70 -14.61 -1.89 15.15
C TYR A 70 -13.46 -2.89 15.07
N ASP A 71 -13.75 -4.16 15.38
CA ASP A 71 -12.74 -5.23 15.45
C ASP A 71 -12.73 -6.18 14.24
N GLY A 72 -13.58 -5.94 13.24
CA GLY A 72 -13.49 -6.61 11.93
C GLY A 72 -14.65 -7.52 11.54
N PRO A 73 -14.49 -8.26 10.42
CA PRO A 73 -13.27 -8.39 9.60
C PRO A 73 -13.14 -7.38 8.44
N TYR A 74 -14.17 -6.57 8.17
CA TYR A 74 -14.29 -5.88 6.89
C TYR A 74 -13.43 -4.62 6.75
N HIS A 75 -12.84 -4.10 7.82
CA HIS A 75 -11.90 -2.98 7.76
C HIS A 75 -10.61 -3.35 6.99
N ILE A 76 -10.24 -4.64 7.01
CA ILE A 76 -9.15 -5.18 6.18
C ILE A 76 -9.51 -5.09 4.69
N HIS A 77 -10.75 -5.42 4.33
CA HIS A 77 -11.22 -5.37 2.94
C HIS A 77 -11.27 -3.94 2.45
N LEU A 78 -11.81 -3.02 3.25
CA LEU A 78 -11.85 -1.60 2.92
C LEU A 78 -10.44 -1.01 2.76
N ALA A 79 -9.52 -1.33 3.67
CA ALA A 79 -8.14 -0.87 3.56
C ALA A 79 -7.44 -1.39 2.29
N ALA A 80 -7.65 -2.66 1.93
CA ALA A 80 -7.15 -3.23 0.69
C ALA A 80 -7.75 -2.54 -0.55
N THR A 81 -9.06 -2.33 -0.57
CA THR A 81 -9.75 -1.63 -1.67
C THR A 81 -9.25 -0.20 -1.86
N VAL A 82 -9.05 0.54 -0.76
CA VAL A 82 -8.49 1.89 -0.80
C VAL A 82 -7.09 1.88 -1.44
N GLU A 83 -6.27 0.89 -1.10
CA GLU A 83 -4.93 0.76 -1.68
C GLU A 83 -4.97 0.31 -3.15
N PHE A 84 -5.95 -0.50 -3.56
CA PHE A 84 -6.16 -0.81 -4.99
C PHE A 84 -6.50 0.44 -5.78
N ILE A 85 -7.43 1.25 -5.30
CA ILE A 85 -7.80 2.50 -5.98
C ILE A 85 -6.58 3.41 -6.09
N HIS A 86 -5.82 3.58 -5.00
CA HIS A 86 -4.57 4.34 -5.03
C HIS A 86 -3.59 3.80 -6.08
N THR A 87 -3.41 2.49 -6.13
CA THR A 87 -2.48 1.82 -7.06
C THR A 87 -2.94 1.97 -8.51
N ALA A 88 -4.25 1.90 -8.76
CA ALA A 88 -4.83 2.10 -10.09
C ALA A 88 -4.63 3.54 -10.57
N THR A 89 -4.89 4.55 -9.73
CA THR A 89 -4.63 5.95 -10.12
C THR A 89 -3.16 6.16 -10.41
N LEU A 90 -2.28 5.57 -9.59
CA LEU A 90 -0.83 5.60 -9.81
C LEU A 90 -0.45 5.05 -11.20
N LEU A 91 -1.00 3.92 -11.61
CA LEU A 91 -0.72 3.33 -12.92
C LEU A 91 -1.25 4.18 -14.07
N HIS A 92 -2.46 4.71 -13.94
CA HIS A 92 -3.04 5.61 -14.93
C HIS A 92 -2.22 6.90 -15.07
N ASP A 93 -1.79 7.50 -13.96
CA ASP A 93 -0.95 8.70 -13.95
C ASP A 93 0.39 8.44 -14.68
N ASP A 94 1.03 7.30 -14.45
CA ASP A 94 2.32 6.98 -15.08
C ASP A 94 2.21 6.89 -16.63
N VAL A 95 1.06 6.45 -17.15
CA VAL A 95 0.75 6.44 -18.60
C VAL A 95 0.44 7.85 -19.11
N VAL A 96 -0.38 8.61 -18.38
CA VAL A 96 -0.81 9.96 -18.78
C VAL A 96 0.34 10.95 -18.77
N ASP A 97 1.24 10.86 -17.79
CA ASP A 97 2.30 11.85 -17.55
C ASP A 97 3.57 11.58 -18.40
N GLU A 98 3.59 10.54 -19.24
CA GLU A 98 4.81 10.02 -19.91
C GLU A 98 6.01 9.89 -18.95
N SER A 99 5.73 9.69 -17.66
CA SER A 99 6.71 9.80 -16.61
C SER A 99 7.75 8.72 -16.79
N ARG A 100 9.03 9.08 -16.85
CA ARG A 100 10.11 8.09 -17.04
C ARG A 100 10.54 7.37 -15.76
N GLN A 101 10.20 7.91 -14.59
CA GLN A 101 10.60 7.36 -13.29
C GLN A 101 9.58 7.64 -12.19
N ARG A 102 9.38 6.67 -11.29
CA ARG A 102 8.63 6.84 -10.04
C ARG A 102 9.43 6.24 -8.88
N ARG A 103 9.64 7.05 -7.82
CA ARG A 103 10.42 6.67 -6.62
C ARG A 103 11.81 6.09 -6.94
N GLY A 104 12.46 6.61 -7.99
CA GLY A 104 13.78 6.16 -8.43
C GLY A 104 13.81 4.84 -9.21
N ARG A 105 12.65 4.28 -9.59
CA ARG A 105 12.53 3.12 -10.49
C ARG A 105 11.84 3.53 -11.80
N PRO A 106 12.11 2.84 -12.92
CA PRO A 106 11.34 3.02 -14.15
C PRO A 106 9.85 2.78 -13.88
N THR A 107 9.00 3.57 -14.52
CA THR A 107 7.54 3.42 -14.50
C THR A 107 7.09 2.17 -15.26
N ALA A 108 5.87 1.70 -15.00
CA ALA A 108 5.38 0.46 -15.58
C ALA A 108 5.20 0.54 -17.11
N ASN A 109 4.78 1.68 -17.65
CA ASN A 109 4.71 1.92 -19.10
C ASN A 109 6.08 1.78 -19.77
N LEU A 110 7.16 2.27 -19.16
CA LEU A 110 8.52 2.11 -19.71
C LEU A 110 9.06 0.68 -19.70
N LEU A 111 8.56 -0.17 -18.80
CA LEU A 111 9.04 -1.55 -18.66
C LEU A 111 8.26 -2.54 -19.52
N TRP A 112 7.02 -2.22 -19.91
CA TRP A 112 6.09 -3.21 -20.45
C TRP A 112 5.22 -2.77 -21.63
N ASP A 113 5.45 -1.61 -22.26
CA ASP A 113 4.88 -1.29 -23.58
C ASP A 113 5.34 -2.27 -24.68
#